data_AF-A0A2A5BRS8-F1
#
_entry.id   AF-A0A2A5BRS8-F1
#
_cell.length_a   1.000
_cell.length_b   1.000
_cell.length_c   1.000
_cell.angle_alpha   90.00
_cell.angle_beta   90.00
_cell.angle_gamma   90.00
#
_symmetry.space_group_name_H-M   'P 1'
#
loop_
_entity.id
_entity.type
_entity.pdbx_description
1 polymer ?
#
loop_
_entity_poly.entity_id
_entity_poly.type
_entity_poly.pdbx_seq_one_letter_code
_entity_poly.pdbx_strand_id
1 'polypeptide(L)'
;MRDLPGIGRKMEQRLRNAGITSLEDFWNLNPKHVRRIWHSVEGERFWYALRGVEVAEPPTSKRHTIGHSHVLAPAMRPRNAARLIARRLTIKAATRLRRVEFYAGFYNLYVRFDCQGSKAQTRWQGHLRLPVTQNNFTFLKALNELWQQMSRERNSSRIKQISVTLYGLTHQDKLMPDMFEALNDPVAKEQKKHNRLSKALDIINGKYGLDTIMVGALPEPVSRYTGSKIAFTRIPDKAEFHE
;
A
#
# COMPACT_ATOMS: atom_id res chain seq x y z
N MET A 1 30.41 -8.93 0.45
CA MET A 1 29.27 -9.11 1.39
C MET A 1 27.92 -8.76 0.78
N ARG A 2 27.81 -7.71 -0.06
CA ARG A 2 26.55 -7.42 -0.78
C ARG A 2 26.17 -8.46 -1.83
N ASP A 3 27.07 -9.40 -2.09
CA ASP A 3 26.92 -10.51 -3.02
C ASP A 3 25.96 -11.58 -2.49
N LEU A 4 25.68 -11.55 -1.17
CA LEU A 4 24.71 -12.43 -0.55
C LEU A 4 23.29 -11.86 -0.64
N PRO A 5 22.30 -12.63 -1.15
CA PRO A 5 20.91 -12.20 -1.18
C PRO A 5 20.41 -12.00 0.25
N GLY A 6 19.86 -10.82 0.55
CA GLY A 6 19.42 -10.44 1.91
C GLY A 6 20.34 -9.44 2.62
N ILE A 7 21.59 -9.25 2.17
CA ILE A 7 22.50 -8.22 2.69
C ILE A 7 22.50 -6.99 1.77
N GLY A 8 21.55 -6.08 2.03
CA GLY A 8 21.51 -4.77 1.36
C GLY A 8 22.45 -3.74 2.01
N ARG A 9 22.57 -2.54 1.38
CA ARG A 9 23.44 -1.44 1.86
C ARG A 9 23.30 -1.11 3.35
N LYS A 10 22.06 -1.06 3.86
CA LYS A 10 21.79 -0.76 5.28
C LYS A 10 22.23 -1.90 6.20
N MET A 11 22.05 -3.14 5.77
CA MET A 11 22.42 -4.30 6.58
C MET A 11 23.94 -4.42 6.65
N GLU A 12 24.63 -4.24 5.52
CA GLU A 12 26.09 -4.15 5.50
C GLU A 12 26.61 -3.04 6.42
N GLN A 13 25.98 -1.86 6.42
CA GLN A 13 26.37 -0.80 7.34
C GLN A 13 26.20 -1.21 8.81
N ARG A 14 25.11 -1.92 9.15
CA ARG A 14 24.91 -2.46 10.51
C ARG A 14 25.97 -3.49 10.89
N LEU A 15 26.29 -4.40 9.98
CA LEU A 15 27.35 -5.40 10.14
C LEU A 15 28.71 -4.73 10.42
N ARG A 16 29.08 -3.74 9.59
CA ARG A 16 30.32 -2.97 9.77
C ARG A 16 30.35 -2.23 11.11
N ASN A 17 29.24 -1.64 11.53
CA ASN A 17 29.13 -0.99 12.84
C ASN A 17 29.26 -1.97 14.02
N ALA A 18 28.98 -3.26 13.78
CA ALA A 18 29.19 -4.34 14.73
C ALA A 18 30.57 -5.01 14.59
N GLY A 19 31.49 -4.44 13.80
CA GLY A 19 32.85 -4.94 13.58
C GLY A 19 32.96 -6.07 12.56
N ILE A 20 31.87 -6.42 11.87
CA ILE A 20 31.83 -7.54 10.91
C ILE A 20 32.04 -6.97 9.50
N THR A 21 33.18 -7.31 8.91
CA THR A 21 33.59 -6.75 7.61
C THR A 21 33.82 -7.81 6.54
N SER A 22 34.07 -9.05 6.95
CA SER A 22 34.30 -10.19 6.06
C SER A 22 33.19 -11.25 6.16
N LEU A 23 33.08 -12.10 5.13
CA LEU A 23 32.17 -13.25 5.17
C LEU A 23 32.57 -14.24 6.28
N GLU A 24 33.85 -14.39 6.52
CA GLU A 24 34.40 -15.26 7.57
C GLU A 24 34.03 -14.76 8.97
N ASP A 25 34.13 -13.45 9.20
CA ASP A 25 33.68 -12.81 10.45
C ASP A 25 32.22 -13.15 10.71
N PHE A 26 31.38 -13.04 9.67
CA PHE A 26 29.95 -13.31 9.76
C PHE A 26 29.65 -14.79 9.96
N TRP A 27 30.37 -15.66 9.25
CA TRP A 27 30.24 -17.11 9.38
C TRP A 27 30.48 -17.53 10.83
N ASN A 28 31.53 -17.00 11.46
CA ASN A 28 31.93 -17.36 12.82
C ASN A 28 31.05 -16.75 13.93
N LEU A 29 30.02 -15.97 13.59
CA LEU A 29 29.08 -15.45 14.59
C LEU A 29 28.19 -16.54 15.17
N ASN A 30 27.78 -16.32 16.43
CA ASN A 30 26.69 -17.09 17.03
C ASN A 30 25.33 -16.60 16.48
N PRO A 31 24.36 -17.49 16.20
CA PRO A 31 23.02 -17.12 15.73
C PRO A 31 22.34 -16.01 16.56
N LYS A 32 22.52 -16.01 17.89
CA LYS A 32 21.97 -14.98 18.78
C LYS A 32 22.54 -13.59 18.50
N HIS A 33 23.82 -13.49 18.15
CA HIS A 33 24.46 -12.23 17.76
C HIS A 33 23.93 -11.73 16.42
N VAL A 34 23.73 -12.63 15.46
CA VAL A 34 23.15 -12.27 14.16
C VAL A 34 21.73 -11.73 14.32
N ARG A 35 20.89 -12.39 15.13
CA ARG A 35 19.55 -11.92 15.48
C ARG A 35 19.57 -10.51 16.10
N ARG A 36 20.53 -10.24 16.98
CA ARG A 36 20.70 -8.92 17.61
C ARG A 36 21.05 -7.83 16.58
N ILE A 37 21.95 -8.13 15.64
CA ILE A 37 22.35 -7.19 14.57
C ILE A 37 21.19 -6.92 13.59
N TRP A 38 20.43 -7.97 13.25
CA TRP A 38 19.26 -7.84 12.37
C TRP A 38 18.06 -7.16 13.05
N HIS A 39 17.99 -7.23 14.38
CA HIS A 39 16.79 -6.94 15.18
C HIS A 39 15.57 -7.78 14.76
N SER A 40 15.82 -9.00 14.28
CA SER A 40 14.77 -9.91 13.81
C SER A 40 15.27 -11.35 13.82
N VAL A 41 14.34 -12.30 13.99
CA VAL A 41 14.59 -13.74 13.80
C VAL A 41 15.12 -14.05 12.40
N GLU A 42 14.82 -13.20 11.41
CA GLU A 42 15.33 -13.36 10.04
C GLU A 42 16.86 -13.39 9.95
N GLY A 43 17.58 -12.70 10.86
CA GLY A 43 19.03 -12.79 10.88
C GLY A 43 19.53 -14.19 11.24
N GLU A 44 18.90 -14.80 12.23
CA GLU A 44 19.19 -16.17 12.65
C GLU A 44 18.81 -17.18 11.54
N ARG A 45 17.63 -17.00 10.92
CA ARG A 45 17.22 -17.83 9.78
C ARG A 45 18.22 -17.76 8.63
N PHE A 46 18.68 -16.55 8.30
CA PHE A 46 19.67 -16.31 7.26
C PHE A 46 21.02 -17.00 7.59
N TRP A 47 21.47 -16.95 8.84
CA TRP A 47 22.69 -17.63 9.28
C TRP A 47 22.59 -19.15 9.16
N TYR A 48 21.45 -19.73 9.55
CA TYR A 48 21.19 -21.17 9.37
C TYR A 48 21.10 -21.56 7.89
N ALA A 49 20.41 -20.77 7.07
CA ALA A 49 20.32 -20.99 5.63
C ALA A 49 21.70 -20.96 4.95
N LEU A 50 22.61 -20.07 5.37
CA LEU A 50 23.98 -20.03 4.86
C LEU A 50 24.75 -21.33 5.12
N ARG A 51 24.39 -22.05 6.19
CA ARG A 51 24.97 -23.32 6.60
C ARG A 51 24.24 -24.55 6.04
N GLY A 52 23.31 -24.33 5.11
CA GLY A 52 22.52 -25.39 4.49
C GLY A 52 21.46 -26.00 5.42
N VAL A 53 21.15 -25.37 6.54
CA VAL A 53 20.05 -25.81 7.41
C VAL A 53 18.74 -25.32 6.81
N GLU A 54 17.83 -26.25 6.53
CA GLU A 54 16.50 -25.93 6.06
C GLU A 54 15.69 -25.30 7.19
N VAL A 55 15.48 -24.00 7.10
CA VAL A 55 14.66 -23.25 8.06
C VAL A 55 13.25 -23.20 7.52
N ALA A 56 12.29 -23.74 8.26
CA ALA A 56 10.88 -23.68 7.90
C ALA A 56 10.46 -22.23 7.62
N GLU A 57 10.18 -21.93 6.35
CA GLU A 57 9.60 -20.64 5.98
C GLU A 57 8.20 -20.56 6.58
N PRO A 58 7.81 -19.40 7.17
CA PRO A 58 6.45 -19.22 7.61
C PRO A 58 5.51 -19.46 6.42
N PRO A 59 4.36 -20.12 6.63
CA PRO A 59 3.44 -20.42 5.54
C PRO A 59 3.10 -19.15 4.77
N THR A 60 3.11 -19.28 3.44
CA THR A 60 3.03 -18.23 2.42
C THR A 60 2.39 -16.94 2.93
N SER A 61 3.19 -15.87 2.96
CA SER A 61 2.84 -14.51 3.37
C SER A 61 1.36 -14.18 3.12
N LYS A 62 0.54 -14.24 4.17
CA LYS A 62 -0.84 -13.75 4.11
C LYS A 62 -0.78 -12.31 3.61
N ARG A 63 -1.64 -11.96 2.67
CA ARG A 63 -1.66 -10.59 2.13
C ARG A 63 -2.05 -9.63 3.26
N HIS A 64 -1.08 -8.87 3.75
CA HIS A 64 -1.31 -7.92 4.85
C HIS A 64 -1.78 -6.55 4.38
N THR A 65 -1.51 -6.20 3.11
CA THR A 65 -1.80 -4.90 2.54
C THR A 65 -2.21 -4.98 1.08
N ILE A 66 -3.03 -4.04 0.64
CA ILE A 66 -3.40 -3.82 -0.76
C ILE A 66 -3.23 -2.34 -1.05
N GLY A 67 -2.49 -2.00 -2.09
CA GLY A 67 -2.20 -0.61 -2.37
C GLY A 67 -1.66 -0.39 -3.78
N HIS A 68 -1.55 0.88 -4.14
CA HIS A 68 -0.98 1.31 -5.40
C HIS A 68 -0.12 2.54 -5.18
N SER A 69 0.97 2.63 -5.93
CA SER A 69 1.87 3.77 -5.92
C SER A 69 2.14 4.26 -7.33
N HIS A 70 2.28 5.57 -7.50
CA HIS A 70 2.60 6.17 -8.78
C HIS A 70 3.62 7.29 -8.62
N VAL A 71 4.68 7.24 -9.43
CA VAL A 71 5.63 8.35 -9.60
C VAL A 71 5.08 9.27 -10.68
N LEU A 72 4.82 10.52 -10.32
CA LEU A 72 4.11 11.48 -11.17
C LEU A 72 5.04 12.04 -12.25
N ALA A 73 4.55 12.04 -13.50
CA ALA A 73 5.15 12.78 -14.60
C ALA A 73 5.16 14.29 -14.29
N PRO A 74 6.09 15.08 -14.84
CA PRO A 74 6.24 16.50 -14.53
C PRO A 74 4.94 17.33 -14.61
N ALA A 75 4.07 17.03 -15.57
CA ALA A 75 2.77 17.68 -15.77
C ALA A 75 1.75 17.38 -14.66
N MET A 76 1.83 16.21 -14.01
CA MET A 76 0.91 15.78 -12.95
C MET A 76 1.43 16.08 -11.54
N ARG A 77 2.63 16.67 -11.40
CA ARG A 77 3.21 17.04 -10.10
C ARG A 77 2.51 18.19 -9.37
N PRO A 78 1.85 19.17 -10.03
CA PRO A 78 1.10 20.19 -9.31
C PRO A 78 0.05 19.56 -8.39
N ARG A 79 -0.12 20.14 -7.20
CA ARG A 79 -0.98 19.57 -6.14
C ARG A 79 -2.40 19.21 -6.59
N ASN A 80 -3.02 20.02 -7.44
CA ASN A 80 -4.38 19.78 -7.92
C ASN A 80 -4.46 18.53 -8.81
N ALA A 81 -3.57 18.43 -9.81
CA ALA A 81 -3.45 17.26 -10.68
C ALA A 81 -3.05 16.00 -9.90
N ALA A 82 -2.12 16.14 -8.96
CA ALA A 82 -1.68 15.07 -8.07
C ALA A 82 -2.83 14.53 -7.19
N ARG A 83 -3.76 15.39 -6.76
CA ARG A 83 -4.96 14.98 -6.01
C ARG A 83 -5.88 14.08 -6.85
N LEU A 84 -6.04 14.37 -8.13
CA LEU A 84 -6.83 13.52 -9.05
C LEU A 84 -6.20 12.13 -9.17
N ILE A 85 -4.87 12.06 -9.29
CA ILE A 85 -4.15 10.78 -9.27
C ILE A 85 -4.36 10.03 -7.96
N ALA A 86 -4.26 10.71 -6.81
CA ALA A 86 -4.48 10.08 -5.51
C ALA A 86 -5.87 9.43 -5.43
N ARG A 87 -6.92 10.15 -5.85
CA ARG A 87 -8.31 9.64 -5.91
C ARG A 87 -8.41 8.39 -6.76
N ARG A 88 -7.77 8.39 -7.94
CA ARG A 88 -7.76 7.24 -8.84
C ARG A 88 -7.05 6.03 -8.23
N LEU A 89 -5.89 6.24 -7.60
CA LEU A 89 -5.17 5.17 -6.88
C LEU A 89 -6.00 4.59 -5.74
N THR A 90 -6.78 5.42 -5.03
CA THR A 90 -7.70 4.98 -3.98
C THR A 90 -8.80 4.09 -4.54
N ILE A 91 -9.46 4.50 -5.63
CA ILE A 91 -10.52 3.70 -6.26
C ILE A 91 -9.96 2.38 -6.77
N LYS A 92 -8.81 2.41 -7.47
CA LYS A 92 -8.13 1.20 -7.97
C LYS A 92 -7.74 0.24 -6.85
N ALA A 93 -7.22 0.76 -5.74
CA ALA A 93 -6.93 -0.07 -4.56
C ALA A 93 -8.21 -0.68 -3.96
N ALA A 94 -9.32 0.05 -3.95
CA ALA A 94 -10.60 -0.42 -3.44
C ALA A 94 -11.26 -1.46 -4.37
N THR A 95 -11.19 -1.29 -5.69
CA THR A 95 -11.65 -2.30 -6.66
C THR A 95 -10.86 -3.59 -6.51
N ARG A 96 -9.52 -3.49 -6.40
CA ARG A 96 -8.66 -4.66 -6.13
C ARG A 96 -9.01 -5.33 -4.81
N LEU A 97 -9.24 -4.55 -3.74
CA LEU A 97 -9.67 -5.04 -2.43
C LEU A 97 -10.96 -5.87 -2.54
N ARG A 98 -11.95 -5.39 -3.29
CA ARG A 98 -13.22 -6.09 -3.51
C ARG A 98 -13.06 -7.36 -4.33
N ARG A 99 -12.21 -7.34 -5.36
CA ARG A 99 -11.95 -8.52 -6.19
C ARG A 99 -11.35 -9.68 -5.40
N VAL A 100 -10.49 -9.37 -4.43
CA VAL A 100 -9.92 -10.40 -3.54
C VAL A 100 -10.75 -10.64 -2.29
N GLU A 101 -11.96 -10.11 -2.21
CA GLU A 101 -12.94 -10.37 -1.15
C GLU A 101 -12.45 -10.00 0.27
N PHE A 102 -11.61 -8.96 0.34
CA PHE A 102 -11.14 -8.41 1.61
C PHE A 102 -11.86 -7.10 1.95
N TYR A 103 -11.82 -6.76 3.23
CA TYR A 103 -12.22 -5.46 3.77
C TYR A 103 -11.02 -4.85 4.49
N ALA A 104 -10.91 -3.52 4.49
CA ALA A 104 -9.81 -2.82 5.13
C ALA A 104 -10.30 -2.02 6.34
N GLY A 105 -9.55 -2.09 7.44
CA GLY A 105 -9.78 -1.27 8.64
C GLY A 105 -8.91 -0.01 8.71
N PHE A 106 -7.95 0.15 7.80
CA PHE A 106 -7.06 1.30 7.79
C PHE A 106 -6.74 1.78 6.38
N TYR A 107 -6.51 3.09 6.28
CA TYR A 107 -6.10 3.77 5.07
C TYR A 107 -4.82 4.58 5.34
N ASN A 108 -3.79 4.40 4.52
CA ASN A 108 -2.54 5.15 4.60
C ASN A 108 -2.27 5.89 3.28
N LEU A 109 -1.95 7.16 3.40
CA LEU A 109 -1.49 8.02 2.31
C LEU A 109 -0.03 8.36 2.55
N TYR A 110 0.82 8.04 1.58
CA TYR A 110 2.21 8.44 1.54
C TYR A 110 2.44 9.36 0.34
N VAL A 111 3.14 10.46 0.57
CA VAL A 111 3.45 11.47 -0.43
C VAL A 111 4.94 11.79 -0.36
N ARG A 112 5.59 11.81 -1.53
CA ARG A 112 6.96 12.33 -1.68
C ARG A 112 6.91 13.61 -2.47
N PHE A 113 7.44 14.68 -1.90
CA PHE A 113 7.51 15.98 -2.55
C PHE A 113 8.66 16.06 -3.55
N ASP A 114 8.50 16.95 -4.53
CA ASP A 114 9.53 17.28 -5.51
C ASP A 114 10.38 18.43 -5.00
N CYS A 115 11.13 18.18 -3.93
CA CYS A 115 12.04 19.14 -3.30
C CYS A 115 13.29 18.42 -2.77
N GLN A 116 14.34 19.19 -2.50
CA GLN A 116 15.52 18.73 -1.77
C GLN A 116 15.41 19.16 -0.31
N GLY A 117 15.98 18.36 0.60
CA GLY A 117 15.95 18.66 2.03
C GLY A 117 15.98 17.40 2.89
N SER A 118 15.70 17.58 4.18
CA SER A 118 15.63 16.47 5.13
C SER A 118 14.47 15.52 4.79
N LYS A 119 14.46 14.32 5.38
CA LYS A 119 13.37 13.36 5.15
C LYS A 119 11.99 13.91 5.52
N ALA A 120 11.93 14.74 6.58
CA ALA A 120 10.69 15.37 7.04
C ALA A 120 10.17 16.41 6.04
N GLN A 121 11.06 17.09 5.31
CA GLN A 121 10.67 18.07 4.30
C GLN A 121 10.28 17.44 2.96
N THR A 122 10.86 16.26 2.65
CA THR A 122 10.69 15.61 1.34
C THR A 122 9.57 14.58 1.32
N ARG A 123 8.99 14.23 2.48
CA ARG A 123 8.01 13.15 2.61
C ARG A 123 6.95 13.51 3.63
N TRP A 124 5.72 13.11 3.32
CA TRP A 124 4.60 13.16 4.22
C TRP A 124 3.92 11.81 4.27
N GLN A 125 3.47 11.40 5.46
CA GLN A 125 2.72 10.18 5.65
C GLN A 125 1.65 10.40 6.71
N GLY A 126 0.42 9.99 6.38
CA GLY A 126 -0.70 9.99 7.31
C GLY A 126 -1.52 8.73 7.15
N HIS A 127 -2.15 8.29 8.23
CA HIS A 127 -3.06 7.16 8.21
C HIS A 127 -4.31 7.45 9.03
N LEU A 128 -5.42 6.80 8.66
CA LEU A 128 -6.68 6.84 9.39
C LEU A 128 -7.15 5.43 9.66
N ARG A 129 -7.70 5.24 10.87
CA ARG A 129 -8.51 4.06 11.20
C ARG A 129 -9.90 4.27 10.63
N LEU A 130 -10.43 3.24 9.99
CA LEU A 130 -11.75 3.21 9.38
C LEU A 130 -12.59 2.10 10.02
N PRO A 131 -13.92 2.19 9.96
CA PRO A 131 -14.73 1.00 10.09
C PRO A 131 -14.33 0.01 8.99
N VAL A 132 -14.35 -1.29 9.30
CA VAL A 132 -13.97 -2.33 8.34
C VAL A 132 -14.87 -2.23 7.11
N THR A 133 -14.30 -1.83 5.98
CA THR A 133 -15.06 -1.40 4.81
C THR A 133 -14.40 -1.79 3.50
N GLN A 134 -15.22 -1.81 2.45
CA GLN A 134 -14.82 -1.93 1.06
C GLN A 134 -15.40 -0.80 0.19
N ASN A 135 -15.94 0.25 0.82
CA ASN A 135 -16.70 1.32 0.19
C ASN A 135 -15.78 2.42 -0.40
N ASN A 136 -15.95 2.75 -1.69
CA ASN A 136 -15.23 3.84 -2.35
C ASN A 136 -15.42 5.19 -1.64
N PHE A 137 -16.63 5.51 -1.17
CA PHE A 137 -16.93 6.79 -0.53
C PHE A 137 -16.18 6.96 0.80
N THR A 138 -16.13 5.90 1.62
CA THR A 138 -15.38 5.91 2.88
C THR A 138 -13.89 6.16 2.63
N PHE A 139 -13.29 5.48 1.64
CA PHE A 139 -11.89 5.69 1.31
C PHE A 139 -11.60 7.07 0.70
N LEU A 140 -12.50 7.59 -0.14
CA LEU A 140 -12.35 8.94 -0.71
C LEU A 140 -12.51 10.03 0.36
N LYS A 141 -13.37 9.82 1.37
CA LYS A 141 -13.47 10.70 2.54
C LYS A 141 -12.16 10.69 3.34
N ALA A 142 -11.61 9.50 3.62
CA ALA A 142 -10.33 9.34 4.30
C ALA A 142 -9.18 10.02 3.52
N LEU A 143 -9.16 9.87 2.20
CA LEU A 143 -8.21 10.58 1.33
C LEU A 143 -8.34 12.09 1.48
N ASN A 144 -9.56 12.64 1.40
CA ASN A 144 -9.79 14.08 1.50
C ASN A 144 -9.32 14.65 2.84
N GLU A 145 -9.58 13.93 3.94
CA GLU A 145 -9.16 14.34 5.27
C GLU A 145 -7.62 14.37 5.39
N LEU A 146 -6.94 13.28 5.02
CA LEU A 146 -5.47 13.23 5.00
C LEU A 146 -4.87 14.28 4.06
N TRP A 147 -5.51 14.52 2.92
CA TRP A 147 -5.06 15.54 1.97
C TRP A 147 -5.16 16.95 2.56
N GLN A 148 -6.23 17.24 3.32
CA GLN A 148 -6.39 18.52 4.02
C GLN A 148 -5.36 18.67 5.14
N GLN A 149 -5.09 17.62 5.92
CA GLN A 149 -4.03 17.64 6.95
C GLN A 149 -2.67 17.97 6.33
N MET A 150 -2.27 17.25 5.28
CA MET A 150 -1.06 17.55 4.50
C MET A 150 -1.05 18.97 3.92
N SER A 151 -2.21 19.57 3.66
CA SER A 151 -2.34 20.94 3.11
C SER A 151 -2.17 22.04 4.12
N ARG A 152 -2.40 21.76 5.39
CA ARG A 152 -2.17 22.72 6.48
C ARG A 152 -0.68 22.83 6.82
N GLU A 153 0.08 21.78 6.56
CA GLU A 153 1.52 21.77 6.78
C GLU A 153 2.28 22.52 5.67
N ARG A 154 3.42 23.13 6.05
CA ARG A 154 4.30 23.87 5.13
C ARG A 154 5.12 22.91 4.26
N ASN A 155 4.44 22.34 3.27
CA ASN A 155 4.98 21.35 2.33
C ASN A 155 5.16 21.95 0.92
N SER A 156 5.97 21.29 0.08
CA SER A 156 6.13 21.68 -1.32
C SER A 156 4.79 21.60 -2.09
N SER A 157 4.58 22.52 -3.02
CA SER A 157 3.42 22.53 -3.92
C SER A 157 3.49 21.46 -5.01
N ARG A 158 4.66 20.85 -5.22
CA ARG A 158 4.91 19.81 -6.23
C ARG A 158 5.12 18.44 -5.58
N ILE A 159 4.40 17.45 -6.09
CA ILE A 159 4.42 16.07 -5.61
C ILE A 159 5.11 15.18 -6.65
N LYS A 160 6.13 14.43 -6.23
CA LYS A 160 6.88 13.50 -7.08
C LYS A 160 6.27 12.10 -7.09
N GLN A 161 5.77 11.62 -5.95
CA GLN A 161 5.20 10.27 -5.85
C GLN A 161 4.06 10.26 -4.84
N ILE A 162 3.02 9.49 -5.15
CA ILE A 162 1.89 9.20 -4.26
C ILE A 162 1.81 7.69 -4.06
N SER A 163 1.44 7.26 -2.88
CA SER A 163 1.14 5.86 -2.58
C SER A 163 -0.05 5.77 -1.64
N VAL A 164 -0.99 4.91 -1.99
CA VAL A 164 -2.17 4.59 -1.20
C VAL A 164 -2.06 3.14 -0.75
N THR A 165 -2.31 2.89 0.53
CA THR A 165 -2.23 1.54 1.11
C THR A 165 -3.39 1.29 2.05
N LEU A 166 -4.10 0.20 1.79
CA LEU A 166 -5.16 -0.34 2.61
C LEU A 166 -4.59 -1.52 3.41
N TYR A 167 -4.84 -1.54 4.71
CA TYR A 167 -4.30 -2.57 5.61
C TYR A 167 -5.27 -2.84 6.76
N GLY A 168 -4.92 -3.81 7.62
CA GLY A 168 -5.88 -4.41 8.55
C GLY A 168 -6.94 -5.20 7.78
N LEU A 169 -6.48 -6.07 6.88
CA LEU A 169 -7.33 -6.79 5.96
C LEU A 169 -8.08 -7.93 6.67
N THR A 170 -9.40 -7.94 6.51
CA THR A 170 -10.29 -9.01 7.01
C THR A 170 -10.98 -9.66 5.82
N HIS A 171 -10.88 -10.98 5.70
CA HIS A 171 -11.56 -11.72 4.63
C HIS A 171 -13.07 -11.69 4.85
N GLN A 172 -13.86 -11.69 3.77
CA GLN A 172 -15.32 -11.67 3.85
C GLN A 172 -15.87 -12.80 4.75
N ASP A 173 -15.32 -14.01 4.66
CA ASP A 173 -15.78 -15.17 5.48
C ASP A 173 -15.55 -15.00 6.99
N LYS A 174 -14.65 -14.08 7.38
CA LYS A 174 -14.34 -13.81 8.79
C LYS A 174 -15.15 -12.65 9.35
N LEU A 175 -15.87 -11.91 8.50
CA LEU A 175 -16.80 -10.90 8.97
C LEU A 175 -18.04 -11.61 9.47
N MET A 176 -18.21 -11.62 10.79
CA MET A 176 -19.49 -12.00 11.37
C MET A 176 -20.53 -10.97 10.93
N PRO A 177 -21.67 -11.40 10.36
CA PRO A 177 -22.82 -10.52 10.18
C PRO A 177 -23.17 -9.92 11.53
N ASP A 178 -23.29 -8.60 11.59
CA ASP A 178 -23.78 -7.97 12.81
C ASP A 178 -25.22 -8.46 13.03
N MET A 179 -25.47 -9.18 14.13
CA MET A 179 -26.82 -9.65 14.44
C MET A 179 -27.81 -8.49 14.63
N PHE A 180 -27.31 -7.29 14.89
CA PHE A 180 -28.09 -6.08 15.05
C PHE A 180 -28.17 -5.22 13.78
N GLU A 181 -27.56 -5.62 12.66
CA GLU A 181 -27.72 -4.95 11.36
C GLU A 181 -29.17 -4.96 10.84
N ALA A 182 -30.02 -5.82 11.42
CA ALA A 182 -31.44 -5.94 11.16
C ALA A 182 -32.29 -4.91 11.93
N LEU A 183 -31.73 -4.26 12.96
CA LEU A 183 -32.34 -3.05 13.51
C LEU A 183 -32.22 -1.97 12.44
N ASN A 184 -33.28 -1.19 12.23
CA ASN A 184 -33.42 -0.19 11.15
C ASN A 184 -32.45 1.00 11.27
N ASP A 185 -31.16 0.77 11.53
CA ASP A 185 -30.14 1.80 11.62
C ASP A 185 -29.96 2.48 10.25
N PRO A 186 -30.26 3.79 10.14
CA PRO A 186 -30.06 4.53 8.90
C PRO A 186 -28.61 4.49 8.41
N VAL A 187 -27.62 4.43 9.31
CA VAL A 187 -26.19 4.40 8.96
C VAL A 187 -25.84 3.07 8.28
N ALA A 188 -26.33 1.94 8.81
CA ALA A 188 -26.13 0.63 8.23
C ALA A 188 -26.78 0.52 6.83
N LYS A 189 -27.98 1.08 6.65
CA LYS A 189 -28.66 1.13 5.34
C LYS A 189 -27.87 1.94 4.31
N GLU A 190 -27.36 3.11 4.70
CA GLU A 190 -26.55 3.95 3.83
C GLU A 190 -25.25 3.24 3.42
N GLN A 191 -24.59 2.56 4.36
CA GLN A 191 -23.37 1.80 4.07
C GLN A 191 -23.64 0.64 3.10
N LYS A 192 -24.75 -0.09 3.27
CA LYS A 192 -25.19 -1.14 2.33
C LYS A 192 -25.45 -0.56 0.93
N LYS A 193 -26.11 0.60 0.84
CA LYS A 193 -26.34 1.31 -0.43
C LYS A 193 -25.02 1.69 -1.11
N HIS A 194 -24.09 2.29 -0.38
CA HIS A 194 -22.79 2.68 -0.92
C HIS A 194 -21.91 1.50 -1.33
N ASN A 195 -21.98 0.37 -0.61
CA ASN A 195 -21.31 -0.87 -0.99
C ASN A 195 -21.86 -1.41 -2.31
N ARG A 196 -23.19 -1.45 -2.47
CA ARG A 196 -23.84 -1.85 -3.72
C ARG A 196 -23.45 -0.94 -4.88
N LEU A 197 -23.41 0.37 -4.65
CA LEU A 197 -23.00 1.34 -5.66
C LEU A 197 -21.52 1.15 -6.06
N SER A 198 -20.63 0.93 -5.10
CA SER A 198 -19.22 0.66 -5.37
C SER A 198 -19.02 -0.60 -6.22
N LYS A 199 -19.79 -1.67 -5.94
CA LYS A 199 -19.79 -2.89 -6.76
C LYS A 199 -20.35 -2.64 -8.16
N ALA A 200 -21.42 -1.87 -8.29
CA ALA A 200 -22.00 -1.53 -9.59
C ALA A 200 -21.03 -0.74 -10.46
N LEU A 201 -20.29 0.21 -9.87
CA LEU A 201 -19.23 0.96 -10.57
C LEU A 201 -18.15 0.03 -11.12
N ASP A 202 -17.70 -0.94 -10.32
CA ASP A 202 -16.69 -1.90 -10.77
C ASP A 202 -17.19 -2.76 -11.92
N ILE A 203 -18.44 -3.23 -11.88
CA ILE A 203 -19.03 -4.04 -12.95
C ILE A 203 -19.08 -3.26 -14.25
N ILE A 204 -19.49 -1.99 -14.20
CA ILE A 204 -19.61 -1.14 -15.39
C ILE A 204 -18.21 -0.83 -15.95
N ASN A 205 -17.27 -0.40 -15.10
CA ASN A 205 -15.91 -0.11 -15.54
C ASN A 205 -15.19 -1.36 -16.05
N GLY A 206 -15.45 -2.53 -15.48
CA GLY A 206 -14.92 -3.80 -15.97
C GLY A 206 -15.44 -4.18 -17.37
N LYS A 207 -16.67 -3.79 -17.72
CA LYS A 207 -17.28 -4.09 -19.02
C LYS A 207 -16.93 -3.07 -20.10
N TYR A 208 -16.94 -1.79 -19.78
CA TYR A 208 -16.86 -0.70 -20.76
C TYR A 208 -15.50 0.02 -20.78
N GLY A 209 -14.60 -0.35 -19.87
CA GLY A 209 -13.24 0.19 -19.80
C GLY A 209 -12.99 1.00 -18.52
N LEU A 210 -11.70 1.24 -18.28
CA LEU A 210 -11.25 1.99 -17.11
C LEU A 210 -11.86 3.38 -17.08
N ASP A 211 -12.29 3.81 -15.88
CA ASP A 211 -12.80 5.14 -15.60
C ASP A 211 -14.05 5.55 -16.44
N THR A 212 -14.83 4.60 -16.97
CA THR A 212 -16.12 4.90 -17.65
C THR A 212 -17.06 5.67 -16.74
N ILE A 213 -17.18 5.25 -15.48
CA ILE A 213 -17.89 5.98 -14.43
C ILE A 213 -16.94 6.23 -13.27
N MET A 214 -16.82 7.51 -12.88
CA MET A 214 -16.06 7.95 -11.72
C MET A 214 -16.92 8.75 -10.75
N VAL A 215 -16.59 8.63 -9.46
CA VAL A 215 -17.24 9.41 -8.42
C VAL A 215 -16.62 10.81 -8.37
N GLY A 216 -17.36 11.83 -8.80
CA GLY A 216 -17.15 13.24 -8.44
C GLY A 216 -15.89 13.92 -8.99
N ALA A 217 -15.32 13.48 -10.11
CA ALA A 217 -14.29 14.24 -10.82
C ALA A 217 -14.46 14.09 -12.34
N LEU A 218 -14.32 15.19 -13.09
CA LEU A 218 -14.18 15.10 -14.54
C LEU A 218 -12.80 14.49 -14.86
N PRO A 219 -12.73 13.54 -15.80
CA PRO A 219 -11.45 13.11 -16.32
C PRO A 219 -10.84 14.26 -17.11
N GLU A 220 -9.89 14.99 -16.50
CA GLU A 220 -8.81 15.52 -17.34
C GLU A 220 -8.18 14.32 -18.06
N PRO A 221 -7.69 14.46 -19.30
CA PRO A 221 -6.98 13.40 -19.99
C PRO A 221 -5.63 13.15 -19.28
N VAL A 222 -5.70 12.55 -18.10
CA VAL A 222 -4.59 11.98 -17.38
C VAL A 222 -4.09 10.87 -18.28
N SER A 223 -2.92 11.09 -18.88
CA SER A 223 -2.38 10.28 -19.97
C SER A 223 -2.66 8.77 -19.83
N ARG A 224 -2.88 8.11 -20.97
CA ARG A 224 -2.97 6.65 -21.17
C ARG A 224 -1.86 5.82 -20.49
N TYR A 225 -0.83 6.47 -19.94
CA TYR A 225 0.34 5.87 -19.29
C TYR A 225 0.10 5.25 -17.90
N THR A 226 -1.17 5.11 -17.50
CA THR A 226 -1.62 4.63 -16.18
C THR A 226 -2.15 3.19 -16.20
N GLY A 227 -1.89 2.45 -17.29
CA GLY A 227 -2.14 1.01 -17.34
C GLY A 227 -1.35 0.26 -16.26
N SER A 228 -1.89 -0.88 -15.81
CA SER A 228 -1.23 -1.74 -14.82
C SER A 228 0.14 -2.20 -15.33
N LYS A 229 1.18 -1.93 -14.56
CA LYS A 229 2.56 -2.35 -14.84
C LYS A 229 2.89 -3.60 -14.04
N ILE A 230 3.68 -4.48 -14.62
CA ILE A 230 4.13 -5.70 -13.95
C ILE A 230 5.05 -5.31 -12.79
N ALA A 231 4.68 -5.69 -11.57
CA ALA A 231 5.49 -5.46 -10.39
C ALA A 231 6.57 -6.55 -10.28
N PHE A 232 7.77 -6.20 -9.82
CA PHE A 232 8.86 -7.18 -9.62
C PHE A 232 8.52 -8.25 -8.57
N THR A 233 7.56 -7.99 -7.68
CA THR A 233 7.23 -8.86 -6.54
C THR A 233 6.15 -9.88 -6.87
N ARG A 234 5.36 -9.66 -7.94
CA ARG A 234 4.23 -10.52 -8.30
C ARG A 234 3.83 -10.28 -9.75
N ILE A 235 3.48 -11.36 -10.43
CA ILE A 235 2.79 -11.33 -11.72
C ILE A 235 1.32 -10.94 -11.48
N PRO A 236 0.84 -9.81 -12.04
CA PRO A 236 -0.57 -9.40 -11.96
C PRO A 236 -1.50 -10.39 -12.66
N ASP A 237 -2.69 -10.63 -12.10
CA ASP A 237 -3.72 -11.39 -12.81
C ASP A 237 -4.24 -10.57 -14.00
N LYS A 238 -4.77 -11.24 -15.04
CA LYS A 238 -5.32 -10.56 -16.24
C LYS A 238 -6.37 -9.50 -15.89
N ALA A 239 -7.16 -9.74 -14.84
CA ALA A 239 -8.14 -8.78 -14.34
C ALA A 239 -7.52 -7.48 -13.79
N GLU A 240 -6.29 -7.49 -13.27
CA GLU A 240 -5.62 -6.27 -12.75
C GLU A 240 -5.34 -5.25 -13.85
N PHE A 241 -5.32 -5.64 -15.12
CA PHE A 241 -5.13 -4.72 -16.25
C PHE A 241 -6.39 -3.92 -16.59
N HIS A 242 -7.54 -4.33 -16.05
CA HIS A 242 -8.84 -3.69 -16.22
C HIS A 242 -9.35 -3.04 -14.93
N GLU A 243 -8.48 -2.88 -13.92
CA GLU A 243 -8.71 -2.13 -12.66
C GLU A 243 -8.12 -0.71 -12.66
#